data_AF-A0A8J5MKP7-F1
#
_entry.id   AF-A0A8J5MKP7-F1
#
_cell.length_a   1.000
_cell.length_b   1.000
_cell.length_c   1.000
_cell.angle_alpha   90.00
_cell.angle_beta   90.00
_cell.angle_gamma   90.00
#
_symmetry.space_group_name_H-M   'P 1'
#
loop_
_entity.id
_entity.type
_entity.pdbx_description
1 polymer ?
#
loop_
_entity_poly.entity_id
_entity_poly.type
_entity_poly.pdbx_seq_one_letter_code
_entity_poly.pdbx_strand_id
1 'polypeptide(L)' 'MEVVRERSAALSETQRMALLRHIEQRPIIEDRSTSNTINDRKRKAWDEITASFNASYPDQIPRSAKQLKRSYEHIKRK' A
#
# COMPACT_ATOMS: atom_id res chain seq x y z
N MET A 1 -31.18 2.23 0.34
CA MET A 1 -30.06 1.61 1.10
C MET A 1 -28.88 2.57 1.01
N GLU A 2 -28.58 3.27 2.10
CA GLU A 2 -27.36 4.08 2.19
C GLU A 2 -26.17 3.12 2.24
N VAL A 3 -25.35 3.11 1.20
CA VAL A 3 -24.06 2.43 1.25
C VAL A 3 -23.15 3.29 2.11
N VAL A 4 -23.22 3.09 3.43
CA VAL A 4 -22.23 3.65 4.36
C VAL A 4 -20.89 3.08 3.92
N ARG A 5 -20.10 3.87 3.20
CA ARG A 5 -18.73 3.50 2.86
C ARG A 5 -17.98 3.46 4.19
N GLU A 6 -17.90 2.28 4.82
CA GLU A 6 -17.00 2.04 5.94
C GLU A 6 -15.61 2.48 5.50
N ARG A 7 -15.18 3.65 6.02
CA ARG A 7 -13.84 4.13 5.80
C ARG A 7 -12.94 3.12 6.47
N SER A 8 -12.21 2.33 5.69
CA SER A 8 -11.25 1.39 6.25
C SER A 8 -10.36 2.15 7.23
N ALA A 9 -10.31 1.67 8.48
CA ALA A 9 -9.65 2.36 9.59
C ALA A 9 -8.22 2.79 9.22
N ALA A 10 -7.66 3.79 9.90
CA ALA A 10 -6.25 4.11 9.69
C ALA A 10 -5.37 2.88 10.01
N LEU A 11 -4.26 2.72 9.29
CA LEU A 11 -3.28 1.69 9.64
C LEU A 11 -2.75 1.95 11.06
N SER A 12 -2.72 0.92 11.89
CA SER A 12 -2.04 0.95 13.20
C SER A 12 -0.53 1.18 13.02
N GLU A 13 0.17 1.51 14.10
CA GLU A 13 1.62 1.71 14.05
C GLU A 13 2.36 0.47 13.53
N THR A 14 2.04 -0.72 14.04
CA THR A 14 2.60 -2.00 13.56
C THR A 14 2.35 -2.21 12.07
N GLN A 15 1.14 -1.88 11.59
CA GLN A 15 0.81 -1.99 10.17
C GLN A 15 1.57 -0.98 9.31
N ARG A 16 1.81 0.23 9.81
CA ARG A 16 2.63 1.22 9.13
C ARG A 16 4.06 0.73 9.00
N MET A 17 4.63 0.17 10.06
CA MET A 17 5.97 -0.42 10.03
C MET A 17 6.06 -1.60 9.06
N ALA A 18 5.06 -2.49 9.06
CA ALA A 18 5.01 -3.60 8.10
C ALA A 18 4.92 -3.11 6.65
N LEU A 19 4.10 -2.09 6.38
CA LEU A 19 4.00 -1.47 5.06
C LEU A 19 5.35 -0.86 4.62
N LEU A 20 6.03 -0.13 5.50
CA LEU A 20 7.34 0.45 5.21
C LEU A 20 8.37 -0.63 4.89
N ARG A 21 8.43 -1.70 5.69
CA ARG A 21 9.34 -2.83 5.45
C ARG A 21 9.12 -3.49 4.09
N HIS A 22 7.87 -3.64 3.65
CA HIS A 22 7.57 -4.19 2.32
C HIS A 22 7.98 -3.25 1.17
N ILE A 23 7.97 -1.93 1.41
CA ILE A 23 8.37 -0.91 0.43
C ILE A 23 9.90 -0.80 0.35
N GLU A 24 10.61 -0.86 1.47
CA GLU A 24 12.08 -0.85 1.52
C GLU A 24 12.70 -1.96 0.67
N GLN A 25 12.03 -3.11 0.60
CA GLN A 25 12.45 -4.23 -0.25
C GLN A 25 12.20 -4.00 -1.76
N ARG A 26 11.57 -2.89 -2.14
CA ARG A 26 11.13 -2.59 -3.52
C ARG A 26 11.47 -1.14 -3.89
N PRO A 27 12.76 -0.83 -4.18
CA PRO A 27 13.22 0.53 -4.49
C PRO A 27 12.52 1.16 -5.71
N ILE A 28 11.95 0.34 -6.60
CA ILE A 28 11.15 0.80 -7.76
C ILE A 28 9.94 1.66 -7.36
N ILE A 29 9.44 1.52 -6.13
CA ILE A 29 8.32 2.32 -5.62
C ILE A 29 8.71 3.79 -5.45
N GLU A 30 9.97 4.06 -5.13
CA GLU A 30 10.50 5.41 -4.88
C GLU A 30 11.11 6.07 -6.13
N ASP A 31 11.29 5.29 -7.19
CA ASP A 31 11.72 5.78 -8.49
C ASP A 31 10.80 6.93 -8.94
N ARG A 32 11.38 8.00 -9.52
CA ARG A 32 10.64 9.20 -9.97
C ARG A 32 10.39 9.23 -11.49
N SER A 33 10.91 8.26 -12.23
CA SER A 33 10.70 8.14 -13.67
C SER A 33 9.23 7.83 -13.98
N THR A 34 8.76 8.39 -15.09
CA THR A 34 7.35 8.34 -15.52
C THR A 34 7.14 7.55 -16.80
N SER A 35 8.13 6.77 -17.25
CA SER A 35 7.98 5.92 -18.44
C SER A 35 6.92 4.84 -18.20
N ASN A 36 6.22 4.45 -19.27
CA ASN A 36 5.16 3.43 -19.19
C ASN A 36 5.66 2.14 -18.54
N THR A 37 6.85 1.67 -18.93
CA THR A 37 7.51 0.49 -18.36
C THR A 37 7.72 0.62 -16.85
N ILE A 38 8.16 1.79 -16.37
CA ILE A 38 8.40 2.03 -14.96
C ILE A 38 7.07 2.11 -14.20
N ASN A 39 6.04 2.75 -14.78
CA ASN A 39 4.70 2.81 -14.18
C ASN A 39 4.08 1.41 -14.06
N ASP A 40 4.26 0.54 -15.06
CA ASP A 40 3.81 -0.85 -15.01
C ASP A 40 4.54 -1.65 -13.93
N ARG A 41 5.86 -1.48 -13.81
CA ARG A 41 6.65 -2.10 -12.74
C ARG A 41 6.23 -1.63 -11.35
N LYS A 42 5.97 -0.32 -11.19
CA LYS A 42 5.44 0.25 -9.94
C LYS A 42 4.08 -0.33 -9.60
N ARG A 43 3.17 -0.45 -10.58
CA ARG A 43 1.85 -1.08 -10.40
C ARG A 43 2.01 -2.51 -9.88
N LYS A 44 2.80 -3.34 -10.59
CA LYS A 44 3.06 -4.73 -10.19
C LYS A 44 3.67 -4.82 -8.78
N ALA A 45 4.64 -3.96 -8.47
CA ALA A 45 5.25 -3.91 -7.14
C ALA A 45 4.21 -3.57 -6.05
N TRP A 46 3.28 -2.64 -6.31
CA TRP A 46 2.18 -2.36 -5.39
C TRP A 46 1.20 -3.52 -5.24
N ASP A 47 0.92 -4.26 -6.31
CA ASP A 47 0.04 -5.44 -6.26
C ASP A 47 0.67 -6.54 -5.38
N GLU A 48 1.98 -6.79 -5.54
CA GLU A 48 2.73 -7.74 -4.70
C GLU A 48 2.79 -7.31 -3.23
N ILE A 49 3.04 -6.01 -2.95
CA ILE A 49 2.99 -5.47 -1.59
C ILE A 49 1.60 -5.68 -0.99
N THR A 50 0.55 -5.41 -1.77
CA THR A 50 -0.84 -5.55 -1.31
C THR A 50 -1.16 -6.99 -0.95
N ALA A 51 -0.77 -7.94 -1.80
CA ALA A 51 -0.95 -9.36 -1.52
C ALA A 51 -0.19 -9.79 -0.25
N SER A 52 1.09 -9.40 -0.13
CA SER A 52 1.92 -9.75 1.02
C SER A 52 1.40 -9.14 2.32
N PHE A 53 0.94 -7.89 2.26
CA PHE A 53 0.39 -7.17 3.40
C PHE A 53 -0.92 -7.83 3.86
N ASN A 54 -1.86 -8.09 2.95
CA ASN A 54 -3.13 -8.72 3.30
C ASN A 54 -2.93 -10.15 3.81
N ALA A 55 -1.97 -10.90 3.28
CA ALA A 55 -1.61 -12.23 3.79
C ALA A 55 -1.04 -12.18 5.21
N SER A 56 -0.43 -11.07 5.62
CA SER A 56 0.09 -10.87 6.98
C SER A 56 -1.00 -10.46 7.99
N TYR A 57 -2.20 -10.10 7.52
CA TYR A 57 -3.34 -9.69 8.35
C TYR A 57 -4.64 -10.38 7.88
N PRO A 58 -4.72 -11.72 7.93
CA PRO A 58 -5.85 -12.47 7.37
C PRO A 58 -7.18 -12.18 8.07
N ASP A 59 -7.14 -11.81 9.36
CA ASP A 59 -8.33 -11.51 10.18
C ASP A 59 -8.87 -10.09 9.97
N GLN A 60 -8.27 -9.30 9.07
CA GLN A 60 -8.68 -7.93 8.80
C GLN A 60 -9.28 -7.75 7.41
N ILE A 61 -10.05 -6.68 7.26
CA ILE A 61 -10.58 -6.28 5.95
C ILE A 61 -9.40 -6.03 5.00
N PRO A 62 -9.32 -6.76 3.87
CA PRO A 62 -8.24 -6.60 2.91
C PRO A 62 -8.13 -5.16 2.39
N ARG A 63 -6.90 -4.68 2.27
CA ARG A 63 -6.61 -3.36 1.71
C ARG A 63 -6.39 -3.48 0.20
N SER A 64 -6.83 -2.46 -0.52
CA SER A 64 -6.46 -2.25 -1.92
C SER A 64 -5.10 -1.56 -2.03
N ALA A 65 -4.41 -1.76 -3.14
CA ALA A 65 -3.16 -1.07 -3.47
C ALA A 65 -3.29 0.45 -3.36
N LYS A 66 -4.44 1.00 -3.77
CA LYS A 66 -4.74 2.45 -3.67
C LYS A 66 -4.77 2.94 -2.23
N GLN A 67 -5.30 2.14 -1.29
CA GLN A 67 -5.32 2.49 0.13
C GLN A 67 -3.92 2.46 0.73
N LEU A 68 -3.15 1.41 0.45
CA LEU A 68 -1.77 1.30 0.94
C LEU A 68 -0.87 2.41 0.37
N LYS A 69 -1.02 2.74 -0.91
CA LYS A 69 -0.31 3.87 -1.54
C LYS A 69 -0.62 5.20 -0.86
N ARG A 70 -1.91 5.49 -0.59
CA ARG A 70 -2.31 6.70 0.13
C ARG A 70 -1.76 6.73 1.56
N SER A 71 -1.78 5.59 2.26
CA SER A 71 -1.19 5.47 3.59
C SER A 71 0.31 5.75 3.56
N TYR A 72 1.03 5.21 2.58
CA TYR A 72 2.46 5.47 2.40
C TYR A 72 2.76 6.95 2.11
N GLU A 73 2.03 7.56 1.17
CA GLU A 73 2.17 9.00 0.88
C GLU A 73 1.91 9.88 2.12
N HIS A 74 0.95 9.49 2.97
CA HIS A 74 0.69 10.18 4.22
C HIS A 74 1.81 9.99 5.25
N ILE A 75 2.39 8.78 5.35
CA ILE A 75 3.53 8.49 6.22
C ILE A 75 4.74 9.34 5.79
N LYS A 76 5.04 9.43 4.49
CA LYS A 76 6.17 10.23 3.97
C LYS A 76 6.06 11.74 4.18
N ARG A 77 4.85 12.26 4.38
CA ARG A 77 4.60 13.70 4.59
C ARG A 77 4.69 14.12 6.05
N LYS A 78 4.63 13.16 6.97
CA LYS A 78 4.87 13.39 8.39
C LYS A 78 6.35 13.28 8.69
#